data_AF-A0A3D1BTI0-F1
#
_entry.id   AF-A0A3D1BTI0-F1
#
_cell.length_a   1.000
_cell.length_b   1.000
_cell.length_c   1.000
_cell.angle_alpha   90.00
_cell.angle_beta   90.00
_cell.angle_gamma   90.00
#
_symmetry.space_group_name_H-M   'P 1'
#
loop_
_entity.id
_entity.type
_entity.pdbx_description
1 polymer ?
#
loop_
_entity_poly.entity_id
_entity_poly.type
_entity_poly.pdbx_seq_one_letter_code
_entity_poly.pdbx_strand_id
1 'polypeptide(L)'
;MGCAKVTNKDKKTLPYGTCEGCHTDYAHLQKVHTPDTAAPAGGCGGSAPHYDPYDRVIMEGEGYEAFKSSTHDMLKCTDCHNGVDKTSDKELSHSGDFLRHPSEQYVEKCGDCHGDIVSDFSTSLHHGTEQKRKVAMRSGKSGPEGFDQLPQHQIEGYNANCATCHGTCRDQCREYEL
;
A
#
# COMPACT_ATOMS: atom_id res chain seq x y z
N MET A 1 -26.36 -9.45 27.74
CA MET A 1 -25.07 -8.75 27.54
C MET A 1 -25.33 -7.55 26.65
N GLY A 2 -25.31 -6.34 27.21
CA GLY A 2 -25.63 -5.11 26.47
C GLY A 2 -24.44 -4.61 25.65
N CYS A 3 -24.68 -4.27 24.38
CA CYS A 3 -23.78 -3.44 23.60
C CYS A 3 -23.62 -2.09 24.30
N ALA A 4 -22.45 -1.85 24.90
CA ALA A 4 -22.12 -0.53 25.40
C ALA A 4 -22.10 0.44 24.21
N LYS A 5 -23.04 1.39 24.21
CA LYS A 5 -23.02 2.52 23.29
C LYS A 5 -21.78 3.35 23.65
N VAL A 6 -20.74 3.26 22.83
CA VAL A 6 -19.59 4.16 22.93
C VAL A 6 -20.10 5.55 22.56
N THR A 7 -20.34 6.38 23.58
CA THR A 7 -20.77 7.76 23.39
C THR A 7 -19.59 8.62 22.94
N ASN A 8 -19.86 9.65 22.15
CA ASN A 8 -18.92 10.61 21.55
C ASN A 8 -18.02 11.41 22.54
N LYS A 9 -17.92 11.01 23.82
CA LYS A 9 -17.11 11.64 24.87
C LYS A 9 -15.69 11.05 25.00
N ASP A 10 -15.41 9.89 24.43
CA ASP A 10 -14.09 9.24 24.50
C ASP A 10 -13.11 9.71 23.40
N LYS A 11 -13.53 10.61 22.49
CA LYS A 11 -12.67 11.22 21.47
C LYS A 11 -11.57 12.14 22.03
N LYS A 12 -11.47 12.29 23.36
CA LYS A 12 -10.57 13.24 24.03
C LYS A 12 -9.28 12.66 24.60
N THR A 13 -9.01 11.36 24.48
CA THR A 13 -7.95 10.73 25.29
C THR A 13 -6.79 10.08 24.54
N LEU A 14 -6.74 10.11 23.21
CA LEU A 14 -5.51 9.76 22.47
C LEU A 14 -5.41 10.66 21.24
N PRO A 15 -4.57 11.71 21.21
CA PRO A 15 -4.36 12.53 20.00
C PRO A 15 -3.88 11.67 18.82
N TYR A 16 -3.27 10.52 19.11
CA TYR A 16 -2.75 9.52 18.15
C TYR A 16 -3.61 8.26 18.09
N GLY A 17 -4.79 8.28 18.69
CA GLY A 17 -5.65 7.10 18.77
C GLY A 17 -6.35 6.77 17.46
N THR A 18 -6.35 7.67 16.48
CA THR A 18 -6.97 7.42 15.18
C THR A 18 -5.91 7.31 14.10
N CYS A 19 -6.21 6.59 13.02
CA CYS A 19 -5.34 6.50 11.85
C CYS A 19 -4.95 7.90 11.35
N GLU A 20 -5.94 8.75 11.07
CA GLU A 20 -5.73 10.14 10.62
C GLU A 20 -4.93 10.96 11.66
N GLY A 21 -5.22 10.83 12.96
CA GLY A 21 -4.52 11.57 14.02
C GLY A 21 -3.05 11.18 14.17
N CYS A 22 -2.71 9.92 13.93
CA CYS A 22 -1.32 9.46 13.89
C CYS A 22 -0.62 9.88 12.58
N HIS A 23 -1.28 9.71 11.43
CA HIS A 23 -0.74 9.98 10.10
C HIS A 23 -0.72 11.46 9.70
N THR A 24 -1.18 12.37 10.55
CA THR A 24 -1.10 13.83 10.35
C THR A 24 -0.19 14.52 11.37
N ASP A 25 0.37 13.79 12.34
CA ASP A 25 1.36 14.31 13.30
C ASP A 25 2.77 13.82 12.93
N TYR A 26 3.49 14.66 12.18
CA TYR A 26 4.86 14.38 11.74
C TYR A 26 5.83 14.12 12.90
N ALA A 27 5.72 14.88 13.99
CA ALA A 27 6.60 14.71 15.15
C ALA A 27 6.34 13.38 15.87
N HIS A 28 5.08 12.94 15.91
CA HIS A 28 4.73 11.63 16.44
C HIS A 28 5.26 10.51 15.54
N LEU A 29 5.08 10.60 14.22
CA LEU A 29 5.60 9.62 13.26
C LEU A 29 7.12 9.46 13.38
N GLN A 30 7.86 10.56 13.47
CA GLN A 30 9.31 10.53 13.71
C GLN A 30 9.69 9.80 15.00
N LYS A 31 8.85 9.87 16.04
CA LYS A 31 9.11 9.19 17.32
C LYS A 31 8.84 7.69 17.28
N VAL A 32 7.87 7.24 16.48
CA VAL A 32 7.38 5.84 16.47
C VAL A 32 7.77 5.06 15.20
N HIS A 33 8.48 5.68 14.27
CA HIS A 33 8.93 5.00 13.05
C HIS A 33 9.86 3.83 13.38
N THR A 34 9.84 2.82 12.49
CA THR A 34 10.86 1.77 12.47
C THR A 34 11.78 2.13 11.30
N PRO A 35 13.07 2.39 11.51
CA PRO A 35 13.99 2.74 10.42
C PRO A 35 14.10 1.63 9.38
N ASP A 36 14.34 2.00 8.13
CA ASP A 36 14.69 1.02 7.10
C ASP A 36 16.04 0.41 7.41
N THR A 37 16.13 -0.92 7.32
CA THR A 37 17.40 -1.64 7.46
C THR A 37 18.04 -1.98 6.11
N ALA A 38 17.33 -1.77 5.00
CA ALA A 38 17.79 -2.06 3.66
C ALA A 38 18.16 -0.78 2.90
N ALA A 39 19.19 -0.86 2.05
CA ALA A 39 19.54 0.25 1.17
C ALA A 39 18.41 0.51 0.16
N PRO A 40 18.17 1.79 -0.22
CA PRO A 40 17.25 2.12 -1.31
C PRO A 40 17.62 1.30 -2.54
N ALA A 41 16.62 0.72 -3.19
CA ALA A 41 16.90 -0.08 -4.37
C ALA A 41 17.56 0.77 -5.45
N GLY A 42 18.73 0.31 -5.88
CA GLY A 42 19.42 0.81 -7.05
C GLY A 42 19.30 -0.20 -8.18
N GLY A 43 19.13 0.31 -9.39
CA GLY A 43 19.20 -0.49 -10.62
C GLY A 43 20.12 0.18 -11.64
N CYS A 44 20.08 -0.30 -12.88
CA CYS A 44 20.84 0.30 -13.99
C CYS A 44 20.51 1.79 -14.24
N GLY A 45 19.38 2.29 -13.72
CA GLY A 45 18.96 3.69 -13.80
C GLY A 45 19.44 4.60 -12.66
N GLY A 46 20.26 4.07 -11.73
CA GLY A 46 20.73 4.81 -10.55
C GLY A 46 20.03 4.37 -9.25
N SER A 47 20.42 5.00 -8.14
CA SER A 47 19.81 4.78 -6.83
C SER A 47 18.50 5.55 -6.72
N ALA A 48 17.43 4.90 -6.25
CA ALA A 48 16.21 5.60 -5.89
C ALA A 48 16.49 6.63 -4.77
N PRO A 49 15.78 7.78 -4.76
CA PRO A 49 15.84 8.71 -3.64
C PRO A 49 15.48 7.99 -2.33
N HIS A 50 16.20 8.32 -1.27
CA HIS A 50 15.84 7.87 0.07
C HIS A 50 14.82 8.84 0.66
N TYR A 51 13.74 8.28 1.18
CA TYR A 51 12.75 8.97 2.01
C TYR A 51 12.74 8.27 3.36
N ASP A 52 12.52 8.96 4.48
CA ASP A 52 12.37 8.24 5.74
C ASP A 52 10.97 7.59 5.83
N PRO A 53 10.79 6.53 6.64
CA PRO A 53 9.50 5.85 6.77
C PRO A 53 8.33 6.77 7.14
N TYR A 54 8.60 7.81 7.94
CA TYR A 54 7.59 8.80 8.31
C TYR A 54 7.22 9.75 7.16
N ASP A 55 8.16 10.07 6.26
CA ASP A 55 7.90 10.90 5.08
C ASP A 55 7.02 10.19 4.05
N ARG A 56 7.03 8.86 4.05
CA ARG A 56 6.25 8.03 3.12
C ARG A 56 4.77 7.92 3.49
N VAL A 57 4.43 8.18 4.76
CA VAL A 57 3.10 7.91 5.32
C VAL A 57 2.43 9.14 5.93
N ILE A 58 3.13 10.26 6.04
CA ILE A 58 2.54 11.53 6.46
C ILE A 58 1.49 11.97 5.45
N MET A 59 0.31 12.31 5.95
CA MET A 59 -0.80 12.88 5.19
C MET A 59 -0.81 14.38 5.46
N GLU A 60 -0.24 15.15 4.55
CA GLU A 60 -0.23 16.61 4.63
C GLU A 60 -0.28 17.28 3.25
N GLY A 61 -0.38 18.60 3.25
CA GLY A 61 -0.35 19.43 2.04
C GLY A 61 -1.53 19.21 1.10
N GLU A 62 -1.35 19.57 -0.17
CA GLU A 62 -2.42 19.56 -1.17
C GLU A 62 -3.03 18.18 -1.40
N GLY A 63 -2.22 17.11 -1.28
CA GLY A 63 -2.71 15.73 -1.44
C GLY A 63 -3.68 15.32 -0.33
N TYR A 64 -3.38 15.70 0.91
CA TYR A 64 -4.29 15.46 2.02
C TYR A 64 -5.57 16.28 1.91
N GLU A 65 -5.48 17.56 1.55
CA GLU A 65 -6.67 18.40 1.31
C GLU A 65 -7.55 17.84 0.16
N ALA A 66 -6.93 17.30 -0.89
CA ALA A 66 -7.64 16.60 -1.95
C ALA A 66 -8.34 15.32 -1.45
N PHE A 67 -7.68 14.55 -0.57
CA PHE A 67 -8.32 13.40 0.08
C PHE A 67 -9.52 13.82 0.94
N LYS A 68 -9.37 14.84 1.80
CA LYS A 68 -10.42 15.38 2.68
C LYS A 68 -11.63 15.91 1.93
N SER A 69 -11.43 16.38 0.69
CA SER A 69 -12.51 16.85 -0.18
C SER A 69 -13.14 15.74 -1.04
N SER A 70 -12.61 14.52 -0.98
CA SER A 70 -13.09 13.39 -1.77
C SER A 70 -14.16 12.58 -1.05
N THR A 71 -14.89 11.76 -1.80
CA THR A 71 -15.85 10.78 -1.25
C THR A 71 -15.17 9.77 -0.31
N HIS A 72 -13.86 9.53 -0.46
CA HIS A 72 -13.14 8.55 0.35
C HIS A 72 -12.91 9.03 1.79
N ASP A 73 -12.94 10.33 2.09
CA ASP A 73 -12.87 10.84 3.47
C ASP A 73 -14.08 10.43 4.32
N MET A 74 -15.19 10.09 3.67
CA MET A 74 -16.39 9.62 4.36
C MET A 74 -16.29 8.16 4.79
N LEU A 75 -15.29 7.42 4.27
CA LEU A 75 -15.00 6.04 4.65
C LEU A 75 -14.03 6.02 5.84
N LYS A 76 -14.08 4.95 6.62
CA LYS A 76 -13.05 4.75 7.64
C LYS A 76 -11.77 4.30 6.94
N CYS A 77 -10.63 4.71 7.47
CA CYS A 77 -9.32 4.24 7.00
C CYS A 77 -9.27 2.70 6.94
N THR A 78 -9.86 2.03 7.94
CA THR A 78 -9.92 0.57 8.06
C THR A 78 -10.84 -0.10 7.04
N ASP A 79 -11.72 0.63 6.36
CA ASP A 79 -12.60 0.03 5.34
C ASP A 79 -11.78 -0.42 4.12
N CYS A 80 -10.69 0.29 3.81
CA CYS A 80 -9.74 -0.07 2.76
C CYS A 80 -8.48 -0.75 3.31
N HIS A 81 -7.93 -0.21 4.40
CA HIS A 81 -6.63 -0.64 4.96
C HIS A 81 -6.74 -1.73 6.04
N ASN A 82 -7.95 -2.16 6.43
CA ASN A 82 -8.15 -3.05 7.59
C ASN A 82 -7.44 -2.51 8.85
N GLY A 83 -6.94 -3.40 9.72
CA GLY A 83 -6.18 -3.03 10.92
C GLY A 83 -7.07 -2.57 12.08
N VAL A 84 -6.44 -1.98 13.10
CA VAL A 84 -7.11 -1.60 14.36
C VAL A 84 -7.09 -0.09 14.54
N ASP A 85 -8.26 0.55 14.43
CA ASP A 85 -8.45 1.95 14.80
C ASP A 85 -8.64 2.09 16.33
N LYS A 86 -8.57 3.32 16.85
CA LYS A 86 -8.75 3.67 18.28
C LYS A 86 -7.62 3.17 19.18
N THR A 87 -6.40 3.09 18.65
CA THR A 87 -5.17 2.78 19.38
C THR A 87 -4.04 3.70 18.93
N SER A 88 -3.14 4.05 19.84
CA SER A 88 -1.88 4.75 19.53
C SER A 88 -0.68 3.80 19.48
N ASP A 89 -0.91 2.51 19.65
CA ASP A 89 0.11 1.48 19.52
C ASP A 89 0.26 1.13 18.03
N LYS A 90 1.42 1.43 17.47
CA LYS A 90 1.75 1.19 16.06
C LYS A 90 1.68 -0.28 15.69
N GLU A 91 2.14 -1.18 16.56
CA GLU A 91 2.13 -2.61 16.27
C GLU A 91 0.68 -3.10 16.25
N LEU A 92 -0.13 -2.66 17.21
CA LEU A 92 -1.54 -3.02 17.26
C LEU A 92 -2.33 -2.46 16.06
N SER A 93 -2.12 -1.18 15.68
CA SER A 93 -2.83 -0.55 14.57
C SER A 93 -2.59 -1.23 13.24
N HIS A 94 -1.36 -1.75 13.04
CA HIS A 94 -0.92 -2.44 11.83
C HIS A 94 -0.89 -3.98 11.98
N SER A 95 -1.60 -4.52 12.97
CA SER A 95 -1.67 -5.98 13.20
C SER A 95 -2.78 -6.65 12.41
N GLY A 96 -2.80 -7.99 12.45
CA GLY A 96 -3.90 -8.79 11.91
C GLY A 96 -3.88 -8.83 10.39
N ASP A 97 -4.98 -8.38 9.79
CA ASP A 97 -5.22 -8.34 8.35
C ASP A 97 -4.93 -6.96 7.73
N PHE A 98 -4.18 -6.10 8.43
CA PHE A 98 -3.79 -4.79 7.94
C PHE A 98 -3.24 -4.85 6.52
N LEU A 99 -3.79 -4.01 5.65
CA LEU A 99 -3.40 -3.85 4.27
C LEU A 99 -2.69 -2.52 4.11
N ARG A 100 -1.36 -2.61 3.99
CA ARG A 100 -0.54 -1.47 3.60
C ARG A 100 -0.97 -0.91 2.24
N HIS A 101 -1.33 -1.79 1.30
CA HIS A 101 -1.69 -1.44 -0.08
C HIS A 101 -3.07 -2.04 -0.43
N PRO A 102 -4.18 -1.30 -0.22
CA PRO A 102 -5.52 -1.79 -0.58
C PRO A 102 -5.68 -2.15 -2.06
N SER A 103 -4.85 -1.55 -2.93
CA SER A 103 -4.81 -1.83 -4.37
C SER A 103 -4.32 -3.24 -4.72
N GLU A 104 -3.68 -3.96 -3.79
CA GLU A 104 -3.36 -5.38 -3.99
C GLU A 104 -4.60 -6.28 -3.84
N GLN A 105 -5.61 -5.78 -3.11
CA GLN A 105 -6.91 -6.42 -2.94
C GLN A 105 -8.01 -5.59 -3.60
N TYR A 106 -7.70 -4.99 -4.75
CA TYR A 106 -8.57 -4.05 -5.47
C TYR A 106 -9.99 -4.57 -5.72
N VAL A 107 -10.17 -5.87 -5.95
CA VAL A 107 -11.50 -6.46 -6.11
C VAL A 107 -12.33 -6.31 -4.83
N GLU A 108 -11.76 -6.67 -3.68
CA GLU A 108 -12.45 -6.61 -2.38
C GLU A 108 -12.58 -5.18 -1.87
N LYS A 109 -11.51 -4.36 -2.01
CA LYS A 109 -11.46 -3.02 -1.41
C LYS A 109 -12.09 -1.94 -2.27
N CYS A 110 -12.21 -2.16 -3.57
CA CYS A 110 -12.71 -1.15 -4.51
C CYS A 110 -13.93 -1.63 -5.32
N GLY A 111 -14.12 -2.95 -5.51
CA GLY A 111 -15.08 -3.50 -6.47
C GLY A 111 -16.54 -3.12 -6.22
N ASP A 112 -16.93 -2.98 -4.95
CA ASP A 112 -18.30 -2.60 -4.56
C ASP A 112 -18.70 -1.21 -5.07
N CYS A 113 -17.73 -0.29 -5.21
CA CYS A 113 -17.96 1.07 -5.68
C CYS A 113 -17.43 1.32 -7.11
N HIS A 114 -16.41 0.56 -7.53
CA HIS A 114 -15.63 0.78 -8.74
C HIS A 114 -15.55 -0.49 -9.61
N GLY A 115 -16.67 -1.21 -9.77
CA GLY A 115 -16.73 -2.49 -10.49
C GLY A 115 -16.11 -2.47 -11.89
N ASP A 116 -16.42 -1.47 -12.72
CA ASP A 116 -15.88 -1.36 -14.07
C ASP A 116 -14.37 -1.10 -14.06
N ILE A 117 -13.89 -0.24 -13.16
CA ILE A 117 -12.45 0.08 -13.02
C ILE A 117 -11.67 -1.16 -12.58
N VAL A 118 -12.21 -1.89 -11.60
CA VAL A 118 -11.62 -3.15 -11.11
C VAL A 118 -11.57 -4.20 -12.22
N SER A 119 -12.64 -4.31 -13.01
CA SER A 119 -12.70 -5.21 -14.16
C SER A 119 -11.62 -4.86 -15.19
N ASP A 120 -11.51 -3.59 -15.58
CA ASP A 120 -10.52 -3.13 -16.57
C ASP A 120 -9.08 -3.26 -16.04
N PHE A 121 -8.87 -2.96 -14.75
CA PHE A 121 -7.56 -3.07 -14.11
C PHE A 121 -6.99 -4.48 -14.23
N SER A 122 -7.82 -5.53 -14.13
CA SER A 122 -7.36 -6.92 -14.23
C SER A 122 -6.58 -7.25 -15.52
N THR A 123 -6.84 -6.52 -16.60
CA THR A 123 -6.16 -6.68 -17.90
C THR A 123 -5.21 -5.53 -18.24
N SER A 124 -5.10 -4.54 -17.37
CA SER A 124 -4.30 -3.34 -17.55
C SER A 124 -2.79 -3.62 -17.53
N LEU A 125 -2.04 -2.77 -18.23
CA LEU A 125 -0.58 -2.64 -18.12
C LEU A 125 -0.12 -2.52 -16.67
N HIS A 126 -0.87 -1.76 -15.87
CA HIS A 126 -0.55 -1.44 -14.49
C HIS A 126 -0.90 -2.56 -13.49
N HIS A 127 -1.49 -3.67 -13.95
CA HIS A 127 -1.63 -4.91 -13.17
C HIS A 127 -0.44 -5.86 -13.38
N GLY A 128 0.62 -5.41 -14.07
CA GLY A 128 1.85 -6.18 -14.29
C GLY A 128 1.75 -7.27 -15.39
N THR A 129 0.54 -7.47 -15.93
CA THR A 129 0.21 -8.49 -16.91
C THR A 129 1.05 -8.37 -18.19
N GLU A 130 1.23 -7.17 -18.74
CA GLU A 130 1.96 -7.03 -20.00
C GLU A 130 3.48 -7.22 -19.90
N GLN A 131 4.08 -6.85 -18.77
CA GLN A 131 5.52 -7.03 -18.57
C GLN A 131 5.88 -8.50 -18.34
N LYS A 132 5.14 -9.15 -17.44
CA LYS A 132 5.23 -10.59 -17.24
C LYS A 132 4.99 -11.34 -18.53
N ARG A 133 4.04 -10.89 -19.37
CA ARG A 133 3.84 -11.42 -20.73
C ARG A 133 5.09 -11.29 -21.59
N LYS A 134 5.76 -10.13 -21.64
CA LYS A 134 6.99 -9.97 -22.45
C LYS A 134 8.12 -10.89 -21.98
N VAL A 135 8.30 -11.05 -20.67
CA VAL A 135 9.31 -11.96 -20.11
C VAL A 135 8.95 -13.42 -20.43
N ALA A 136 7.71 -13.82 -20.15
CA ALA A 136 7.21 -15.15 -20.45
C ALA A 136 7.34 -15.50 -21.93
N MET A 137 6.99 -14.59 -22.84
CA MET A 137 7.12 -14.77 -24.29
C MET A 137 8.59 -14.92 -24.74
N ARG A 138 9.51 -14.14 -24.17
CA ARG A 138 10.95 -14.28 -24.47
C ARG A 138 11.52 -15.61 -23.97
N SER A 139 10.93 -16.19 -22.93
CA SER A 139 11.25 -17.51 -22.40
C SER A 139 10.44 -18.65 -23.05
N GLY A 140 9.78 -18.40 -24.19
CA GLY A 140 9.10 -19.43 -24.98
C GLY A 140 7.69 -19.79 -24.52
N LYS A 141 7.06 -18.98 -23.66
CA LYS A 141 5.65 -19.14 -23.25
C LYS A 141 4.72 -18.30 -24.14
N SER A 142 3.42 -18.59 -24.13
CA SER A 142 2.44 -17.94 -25.00
C SER A 142 1.80 -16.67 -24.41
N GLY A 143 1.87 -16.48 -23.10
CA GLY A 143 1.13 -15.44 -22.40
C GLY A 143 1.66 -15.13 -20.99
N PRO A 144 1.10 -14.12 -20.31
CA PRO A 144 1.48 -13.74 -18.95
C PRO A 144 1.31 -14.88 -17.93
N GLU A 145 0.36 -15.78 -18.13
CA GLU A 145 0.13 -16.96 -17.29
C GLU A 145 1.31 -17.93 -17.32
N GLY A 146 2.15 -17.83 -18.35
CA GLY A 146 3.40 -18.58 -18.46
C GLY A 146 4.52 -18.04 -17.58
N PHE A 147 4.37 -16.83 -17.00
CA PHE A 147 5.40 -16.21 -16.17
C PHE A 147 5.65 -16.99 -14.88
N ASP A 148 4.59 -17.47 -14.22
CA ASP A 148 4.71 -18.24 -12.97
C ASP A 148 5.26 -19.66 -13.22
N GLN A 149 5.41 -20.05 -14.49
CA GLN A 149 6.01 -21.31 -14.94
C GLN A 149 7.48 -21.15 -15.35
N LEU A 150 8.06 -19.96 -15.20
CA LEU A 150 9.46 -19.72 -15.50
C LEU A 150 10.36 -20.33 -14.43
N PRO A 151 11.62 -20.67 -14.78
CA PRO A 151 12.60 -21.06 -13.78
C PRO A 151 12.71 -20.00 -12.68
N GLN A 152 12.82 -20.44 -11.43
CA GLN A 152 12.82 -19.58 -10.24
C GLN A 152 13.81 -18.40 -10.35
N HIS A 153 15.02 -18.63 -10.85
CA HIS A 153 16.02 -17.57 -11.04
C HIS A 153 15.60 -16.46 -12.01
N GLN A 154 14.71 -16.74 -12.97
CA GLN A 154 14.17 -15.74 -13.89
C GLN A 154 13.08 -14.89 -13.22
N ILE A 155 12.26 -15.51 -12.36
CA ILE A 155 11.24 -14.82 -11.55
C ILE A 155 11.95 -13.89 -10.54
N GLU A 156 12.97 -14.40 -9.86
CA GLU A 156 13.82 -13.62 -8.94
C GLU A 156 14.53 -12.48 -9.67
N GLY A 157 15.12 -12.76 -10.83
CA GLY A 157 15.75 -11.73 -11.66
C GLY A 157 14.77 -10.65 -12.11
N TYR A 158 13.55 -11.01 -12.50
CA TYR A 158 12.49 -10.04 -12.82
C TYR A 158 12.11 -9.19 -11.60
N ASN A 159 11.90 -9.81 -10.44
CA ASN A 159 11.53 -9.10 -9.21
C ASN A 159 12.63 -8.14 -8.74
N ALA A 160 13.90 -8.54 -8.91
CA ALA A 160 15.06 -7.76 -8.50
C ALA A 160 15.40 -6.61 -9.47
N ASN A 161 15.08 -6.71 -10.76
CA ASN A 161 15.56 -5.76 -11.77
C ASN A 161 14.46 -5.04 -12.56
N CYS A 162 13.32 -5.68 -12.81
CA CYS A 162 12.27 -5.18 -13.69
C CYS A 162 11.06 -4.70 -12.89
N ALA A 163 10.59 -5.51 -11.95
CA ALA A 163 9.45 -5.15 -11.08
C ALA A 163 9.75 -3.91 -10.23
N THR A 164 11.03 -3.61 -9.99
CA THR A 164 11.48 -2.46 -9.22
C THR A 164 11.09 -1.11 -9.82
N CYS A 165 10.94 -1.04 -11.15
CA CYS A 165 10.53 0.17 -11.88
C CYS A 165 9.21 -0.01 -12.65
N HIS A 166 8.71 -1.22 -12.79
CA HIS A 166 7.60 -1.54 -13.69
C HIS A 166 6.51 -2.42 -13.09
N GLY A 167 6.49 -2.56 -11.77
CA GLY A 167 5.48 -3.40 -11.19
C GLY A 167 4.09 -2.75 -11.14
N THR A 168 3.24 -3.35 -10.33
CA THR A 168 1.80 -3.03 -10.20
C THR A 168 1.58 -1.64 -9.59
N CYS A 169 0.34 -1.23 -9.30
CA CYS A 169 0.07 -0.01 -8.53
C CYS A 169 0.95 0.13 -7.26
N ARG A 170 1.37 -0.99 -6.66
CA ARG A 170 2.36 -1.10 -5.57
C ARG A 170 3.71 -0.46 -5.88
N ASP A 171 4.20 -0.55 -7.11
CA ASP A 171 5.59 -0.27 -7.45
C ASP A 171 5.85 1.22 -7.77
N GLN A 172 4.78 2.02 -7.89
CA GLN A 172 4.85 3.49 -7.85
C GLN A 172 4.88 4.05 -6.41
N CYS A 173 4.63 3.23 -5.38
CA CYS A 173 4.63 3.61 -3.96
C CYS A 173 5.50 2.65 -3.10
N ARG A 174 6.73 2.39 -3.57
CA ARG A 174 7.63 1.33 -3.07
C ARG A 174 7.96 1.43 -1.58
N GLU A 175 7.92 0.30 -0.86
CA GLU A 175 8.97 -0.12 0.10
C GLU A 175 9.02 -1.63 0.35
N TYR A 176 10.24 -2.03 0.74
CA TYR A 176 10.69 -3.32 1.23
C TYR A 176 10.26 -3.59 2.67
N GLU A 177 10.31 -4.89 3.00
CA GLU A 177 10.07 -5.55 4.29
C GLU A 177 10.17 -4.64 5.52
N LEU A 178 9.01 -4.41 6.15
CA LEU A 178 8.72 -4.45 7.59
C LEU A 178 7.18 -4.47 7.77
#